data_AF-A0A2G6E9E8-F1
#
_entry.id   AF-A0A2G6E9E8-F1
#
_cell.length_a   1.000
_cell.length_b   1.000
_cell.length_c   1.000
_cell.angle_alpha   90.00
_cell.angle_beta   90.00
_cell.angle_gamma   90.00
#
_symmetry.space_group_name_H-M   'P 1'
#
loop_
_entity.id
_entity.type
_entity.pdbx_description
1 polymer ?
#
loop_
_entity_poly.entity_id
_entity_poly.type
_entity_poly.pdbx_seq_one_letter_code
_entity_poly.pdbx_strand_id
1 'polypeptide(L)'
;MSHSYIFQTPRNLYEKLCREAESLDYQIEGDNLFNFIATAYCLKDWIKKSPLNSSTVVKRFLKRLNNDNNLKLCQKIVLGDTKFEISPKKIGCQLKVDNFCVDVVNFRKDILALYEVYFKIR
;
A
#
# COMPACT_ATOMS: atom_id res chain seq x y z
N MET A 1 24.48 -15.25 -2.86
CA MET A 1 24.26 -14.46 -1.63
C MET A 1 22.82 -14.65 -1.18
N SER A 2 22.59 -15.19 0.01
CA SER A 2 21.25 -15.28 0.61
C SER A 2 20.88 -13.93 1.20
N HIS A 3 19.73 -13.38 0.82
CA HIS A 3 19.18 -12.16 1.43
C HIS A 3 18.04 -12.58 2.36
N SER A 4 18.24 -12.42 3.67
CA SER A 4 17.20 -12.67 4.66
C SER A 4 16.36 -11.41 4.86
N TYR A 5 15.05 -11.51 4.64
CA TYR A 5 14.11 -10.42 4.89
C TYR A 5 13.36 -10.67 6.20
N ILE A 6 13.48 -9.76 7.15
CA ILE A 6 12.82 -9.85 8.45
C ILE A 6 11.63 -8.89 8.47
N PHE A 7 10.43 -9.41 8.66
CA PHE A 7 9.19 -8.64 8.80
C PHE A 7 8.65 -8.77 10.22
N GLN A 8 9.34 -8.17 11.19
CA GLN A 8 8.99 -8.26 12.62
C GLN A 8 8.40 -6.97 13.19
N THR A 9 8.50 -5.87 12.44
CA THR A 9 7.96 -4.58 12.86
C THR A 9 7.18 -3.91 11.72
N PRO A 10 6.22 -3.01 12.03
CA PRO A 10 5.58 -2.17 11.01
C PRO A 10 6.59 -1.41 10.14
N ARG A 11 7.74 -1.04 10.71
CA ARG A 11 8.83 -0.35 10.00
C ARG A 11 9.42 -1.21 8.88
N ASN A 12 9.67 -2.51 9.13
CA ASN A 12 10.20 -3.41 8.10
C ASN A 12 9.20 -3.61 6.96
N LEU A 13 7.91 -3.70 7.28
CA LEU A 13 6.86 -3.86 6.28
C LEU A 13 6.67 -2.57 5.47
N TYR A 14 6.85 -1.40 6.09
CA TYR A 14 6.91 -0.13 5.37
C TYR A 14 8.14 -0.03 4.44
N GLU A 15 9.30 -0.53 4.84
CA GLU A 15 10.47 -0.60 3.93
C GLU A 15 10.23 -1.53 2.75
N LYS A 16 9.51 -2.66 2.95
CA LYS A 16 9.04 -3.51 1.84
C LYS A 16 8.14 -2.72 0.90
N LEU A 17 7.18 -1.97 1.44
CA LEU A 17 6.27 -1.14 0.65
C LEU A 17 7.03 -0.14 -0.22
N CYS A 18 8.06 0.52 0.34
CA CYS A 18 8.91 1.44 -0.42
C CYS A 18 9.64 0.73 -1.56
N ARG A 19 10.28 -0.43 -1.29
CA ARG A 19 10.97 -1.21 -2.34
C ARG A 19 10.02 -1.66 -3.45
N GLU A 20 8.82 -2.11 -3.11
CA GLU A 20 7.81 -2.50 -4.10
C GLU A 20 7.33 -1.30 -4.93
N ALA A 21 7.19 -0.13 -4.30
CA ALA A 21 6.87 1.10 -5.01
C ALA A 21 7.97 1.51 -6.00
N GLU A 22 9.23 1.39 -5.60
CA GLU A 22 10.39 1.62 -6.47
C GLU A 22 10.43 0.61 -7.62
N SER A 23 10.15 -0.67 -7.38
CA SER A 23 10.05 -1.68 -8.45
C SER A 23 9.00 -1.31 -9.50
N LEU A 24 7.89 -0.70 -9.09
CA LEU A 24 6.84 -0.22 -10.00
C LEU A 24 7.28 0.96 -10.89
N ASP A 25 8.39 1.66 -10.57
CA ASP A 25 8.96 2.66 -11.50
C ASP A 25 9.62 2.01 -12.72
N TYR A 26 10.12 0.77 -12.56
CA TYR A 26 10.78 0.04 -13.63
C TYR A 26 9.80 -0.80 -14.44
N GLN A 27 8.88 -1.51 -13.75
CA GLN A 27 8.01 -2.49 -14.39
C GLN A 27 6.68 -2.62 -13.65
N ILE A 28 5.60 -2.20 -14.32
CA ILE A 28 4.22 -2.33 -13.83
C ILE A 28 3.65 -3.64 -14.36
N GLU A 29 3.63 -4.66 -13.49
CA GLU A 29 3.03 -5.96 -13.74
C GLU A 29 1.99 -6.32 -12.69
N GLY A 30 1.09 -7.25 -13.03
CA GLY A 30 0.01 -7.72 -12.16
C GLY A 30 0.50 -8.14 -10.78
N ASP A 31 1.52 -9.00 -10.75
CA ASP A 31 2.07 -9.56 -9.50
C ASP A 31 2.79 -8.50 -8.67
N ASN A 32 3.60 -7.65 -9.31
CA ASN A 32 4.31 -6.57 -8.61
C ASN A 32 3.32 -5.56 -8.00
N LEU A 33 2.28 -5.19 -8.75
CA LEU A 33 1.24 -4.28 -8.27
C LEU A 33 0.42 -4.93 -7.15
N PHE A 34 0.07 -6.21 -7.29
CA PHE A 34 -0.63 -6.95 -6.24
C PHE A 34 0.19 -7.03 -4.96
N ASN A 35 1.49 -7.33 -5.06
CA ASN A 35 2.40 -7.34 -3.92
C ASN A 35 2.43 -5.99 -3.19
N PHE A 36 2.56 -4.89 -3.93
CA PHE A 36 2.48 -3.53 -3.37
C PHE A 36 1.14 -3.29 -2.64
N ILE A 37 0.02 -3.65 -3.29
CA ILE A 37 -1.34 -3.51 -2.73
C ILE A 37 -1.51 -4.33 -1.45
N ALA A 38 -1.06 -5.59 -1.46
CA ALA A 38 -1.14 -6.50 -0.32
C ALA A 38 -0.30 -5.98 0.84
N THR A 39 0.92 -5.52 0.58
CA THR A 39 1.77 -4.90 1.60
C THR A 39 1.12 -3.66 2.18
N ALA A 40 0.56 -2.77 1.35
CA ALA A 40 -0.10 -1.55 1.79
C ALA A 40 -1.30 -1.86 2.70
N TYR A 41 -2.11 -2.85 2.37
CA TYR A 41 -3.23 -3.29 3.20
C TYR A 41 -2.76 -3.90 4.53
N CYS A 42 -1.81 -4.85 4.47
CA CYS A 42 -1.29 -5.53 5.65
C CYS A 42 -0.58 -4.57 6.62
N LEU A 43 0.09 -3.54 6.12
CA LEU A 43 0.79 -2.54 6.94
C LEU A 43 -0.15 -1.82 7.91
N LYS A 44 -1.36 -1.48 7.46
CA LYS A 44 -2.42 -0.91 8.32
C LYS A 44 -2.71 -1.82 9.52
N ASP A 45 -2.87 -3.12 9.27
CA ASP A 45 -3.19 -4.10 10.31
C ASP A 45 -2.03 -4.31 11.28
N TRP A 46 -0.80 -4.27 10.77
CA TRP A 46 0.41 -4.31 11.58
C TRP A 46 0.53 -3.10 12.52
N ILE A 47 0.26 -1.90 12.03
CA ILE A 47 0.25 -0.68 12.86
C ILE A 47 -0.83 -0.80 13.96
N LYS A 48 -2.02 -1.32 13.62
CA LYS A 48 -3.12 -1.55 14.57
C LYS A 48 -2.76 -2.54 15.69
N LYS A 49 -1.96 -3.56 15.38
CA LYS A 49 -1.50 -4.57 16.34
C LYS A 49 -0.23 -4.16 17.09
N SER A 50 0.38 -3.03 16.76
CA SER A 50 1.60 -2.58 17.42
C SER A 50 1.35 -2.20 18.89
N PRO A 51 2.38 -2.25 19.76
CA PRO A 51 2.29 -1.80 21.16
C PRO A 51 1.86 -0.34 21.32
N LEU A 52 1.96 0.47 20.26
CA LEU A 52 1.63 1.89 20.26
C LEU A 52 0.15 2.17 19.95
N ASN A 53 -0.69 1.15 19.76
CA ASN A 53 -2.09 1.32 19.35
C ASN A 53 -2.98 2.10 20.34
N SER A 54 -2.53 2.25 21.59
CA SER A 54 -3.19 3.04 22.64
C SER A 54 -2.99 4.55 22.43
N SER A 55 -1.92 4.96 21.75
CA SER A 55 -1.58 6.35 21.47
C SER A 55 -2.66 7.07 20.67
N THR A 56 -3.03 8.27 21.11
CA THR A 56 -4.03 9.13 20.43
C THR A 56 -3.56 9.53 19.02
N VAL A 57 -2.25 9.65 18.80
CA VAL A 57 -1.66 9.91 17.48
C VAL A 57 -1.87 8.71 16.56
N VAL A 58 -1.56 7.50 17.04
CA VAL A 58 -1.75 6.25 16.28
C VAL A 58 -3.22 6.01 15.97
N LYS A 59 -4.13 6.24 16.93
CA LYS A 59 -5.59 6.12 16.72
C LYS A 59 -6.09 7.08 15.65
N ARG A 60 -5.68 8.36 15.68
CA ARG A 60 -6.03 9.34 14.64
C ARG A 60 -5.49 8.93 13.28
N PHE A 61 -4.26 8.43 13.24
CA PHE A 61 -3.65 7.93 12.02
C PHE A 61 -4.41 6.73 11.44
N LEU A 62 -4.71 5.72 12.24
CA LEU A 62 -5.52 4.56 11.83
C LEU A 62 -6.91 4.96 11.33
N LYS A 63 -7.55 5.96 11.95
CA LYS A 63 -8.82 6.52 11.48
C LYS A 63 -8.69 7.13 10.07
N ARG A 64 -7.60 7.85 9.80
CA ARG A 64 -7.30 8.37 8.45
C ARG A 64 -7.12 7.24 7.44
N LEU A 65 -6.33 6.22 7.78
CA LEU A 65 -6.12 5.06 6.91
C LEU A 65 -7.43 4.30 6.59
N ASN A 66 -8.31 4.14 7.58
CA ASN A 66 -9.60 3.46 7.37
C ASN A 66 -10.56 4.24 6.46
N ASN A 67 -10.42 5.56 6.40
CA ASN A 67 -11.27 6.41 5.57
C ASN A 67 -10.74 6.60 4.16
N ASP A 68 -9.46 6.28 3.92
CA ASP A 68 -8.80 6.47 2.64
C ASP A 68 -9.36 5.53 1.56
N ASN A 69 -9.65 6.10 0.38
CA ASN A 69 -10.27 5.35 -0.72
C ASN A 69 -9.29 4.38 -1.39
N ASN A 70 -8.01 4.73 -1.49
CA ASN A 70 -7.00 3.86 -2.07
C ASN A 70 -6.77 2.63 -1.18
N LEU A 71 -6.75 2.79 0.14
CA LEU A 71 -6.63 1.65 1.05
C LEU A 71 -7.89 0.77 1.12
N LYS A 72 -9.09 1.36 0.96
CA LYS A 72 -10.32 0.57 0.76
C LYS A 72 -10.25 -0.24 -0.53
N LEU A 73 -9.68 0.34 -1.60
CA LEU A 73 -9.45 -0.38 -2.84
C LEU A 73 -8.48 -1.55 -2.66
N CYS A 74 -7.36 -1.30 -1.96
CA CYS A 74 -6.42 -2.36 -1.60
C CYS A 74 -7.11 -3.51 -0.87
N GLN A 75 -7.95 -3.19 0.12
CA GLN A 75 -8.70 -4.20 0.88
C GLN A 75 -9.57 -5.07 -0.03
N LYS A 76 -10.38 -4.46 -0.91
CA LYS A 76 -11.25 -5.20 -1.83
C LYS A 76 -10.47 -6.17 -2.71
N ILE A 77 -9.33 -5.73 -3.24
CA ILE A 77 -8.46 -6.54 -4.09
C ILE A 77 -7.87 -7.71 -3.29
N VAL A 78 -7.33 -7.45 -2.10
CA VAL A 78 -6.64 -8.46 -1.28
C VAL A 78 -7.61 -9.51 -0.73
N LEU A 79 -8.82 -9.10 -0.34
CA LEU A 79 -9.86 -10.02 0.15
C LEU A 79 -10.52 -10.82 -0.97
N GLY A 80 -10.24 -10.51 -2.23
CA GLY A 80 -10.83 -11.20 -3.38
C GLY A 80 -12.29 -10.81 -3.65
N ASP A 81 -12.76 -9.69 -3.10
CA ASP A 81 -14.13 -9.19 -3.30
C ASP A 81 -14.35 -8.69 -4.73
N THR A 82 -13.27 -8.41 -5.47
CA THR A 82 -13.28 -7.89 -6.84
C THR A 82 -12.08 -8.37 -7.63
N LYS A 83 -12.26 -8.48 -8.95
CA LYS A 83 -11.13 -8.55 -9.88
C LYS A 83 -10.50 -7.17 -10.07
N PHE A 84 -9.22 -7.14 -10.38
CA PHE A 84 -8.56 -5.93 -10.86
C PHE A 84 -7.88 -6.19 -12.21
N GLU A 85 -7.78 -5.15 -13.02
CA GLU A 85 -7.15 -5.22 -14.32
C GLU A 85 -6.16 -4.07 -14.46
N ILE A 86 -4.98 -4.35 -15.00
CA ILE A 86 -4.02 -3.33 -15.41
C ILE A 86 -4.20 -3.12 -16.90
N SER A 87 -4.36 -1.86 -17.32
CA SER A 87 -4.38 -1.52 -18.74
C SER A 87 -3.45 -0.36 -19.06
N PRO A 88 -2.81 -0.37 -20.24
CA PRO A 88 -1.96 0.74 -20.67
C PRO A 88 -2.79 2.02 -20.89
N LYS A 89 -2.17 3.16 -20.64
CA LYS A 89 -2.65 4.51 -21.00
C LYS A 89 -1.74 5.12 -22.06
N LYS A 90 -2.13 6.28 -22.62
CA LYS A 90 -1.24 7.09 -23.47
C LYS A 90 0.10 7.38 -22.79
N ILE A 91 0.09 7.57 -21.47
CA ILE A 91 1.27 7.71 -20.62
C ILE A 91 1.01 6.86 -19.37
N GLY A 92 1.84 5.85 -19.12
CA GLY A 92 1.76 4.98 -17.95
C GLY A 92 0.68 3.91 -18.01
N CYS A 93 0.18 3.50 -16.84
CA CYS A 93 -0.78 2.41 -16.67
C CYS A 93 -1.93 2.83 -15.74
N GLN A 94 -3.09 2.20 -15.92
CA GLN A 94 -4.24 2.37 -15.05
C GLN A 94 -4.66 1.06 -14.39
N LEU A 95 -5.01 1.17 -13.12
CA LEU A 95 -5.64 0.14 -12.32
C LEU A 95 -7.16 0.31 -12.47
N LYS A 96 -7.83 -0.71 -13.01
CA LYS A 96 -9.29 -0.79 -13.08
C LYS A 96 -9.80 -1.79 -12.06
N VAL A 97 -10.79 -1.37 -11.29
CA VAL A 97 -11.47 -2.19 -10.29
C VAL A 97 -12.93 -1.78 -10.29
N ASP A 98 -13.84 -2.71 -10.62
CA ASP A 98 -15.25 -2.40 -10.84
C ASP A 98 -15.42 -1.18 -11.80
N ASN A 99 -16.06 -0.12 -11.31
CA ASN A 99 -16.28 1.15 -12.02
C ASN A 99 -15.21 2.22 -11.70
N PHE A 100 -14.18 1.87 -10.93
CA PHE A 100 -13.09 2.77 -10.59
C PHE A 100 -11.90 2.57 -11.51
N CYS A 101 -11.33 3.67 -11.96
CA CYS A 101 -10.11 3.68 -12.74
C CYS A 101 -9.14 4.68 -12.12
N VAL A 102 -7.97 4.19 -11.69
CA VAL A 102 -6.96 5.01 -11.02
C VAL A 102 -5.65 4.90 -11.79
N ASP A 103 -4.93 6.01 -11.86
CA ASP A 103 -3.56 6.00 -12.38
C ASP A 103 -2.63 5.26 -11.40
N VAL A 104 -1.87 4.27 -11.89
CA VAL A 104 -1.03 3.43 -11.02
C VAL A 104 0.06 4.26 -10.33
N VAL A 105 0.61 5.26 -11.03
CA VAL A 105 1.68 6.12 -10.48
C VAL A 105 1.13 7.00 -9.37
N ASN A 106 -0.03 7.61 -9.58
CA ASN A 106 -0.67 8.43 -8.54
C ASN A 106 -1.14 7.58 -7.36
N PHE A 107 -1.79 6.43 -7.64
CA PHE A 107 -2.24 5.48 -6.61
C PHE A 107 -1.09 5.07 -5.68
N ARG A 108 0.06 4.72 -6.25
CA ARG A 108 1.28 4.39 -5.51
C ARG A 108 1.78 5.55 -4.67
N LYS A 109 1.91 6.75 -5.27
CA LYS A 109 2.37 7.96 -4.57
C LYS A 109 1.47 8.32 -3.40
N ASP A 110 0.16 8.26 -3.60
CA ASP A 110 -0.84 8.56 -2.57
C ASP A 110 -0.73 7.59 -1.40
N ILE A 111 -0.59 6.28 -1.68
CA ILE A 111 -0.39 5.26 -0.64
C ILE A 111 0.91 5.50 0.14
N LEU A 112 2.02 5.79 -0.53
CA LEU A 112 3.27 6.10 0.15
C LEU A 112 3.14 7.35 1.02
N ALA A 113 2.55 8.42 0.49
CA ALA A 113 2.35 9.68 1.21
C ALA A 113 1.50 9.49 2.48
N LEU A 114 0.52 8.58 2.47
CA LEU A 114 -0.24 8.23 3.68
C LEU A 114 0.68 7.67 4.78
N TYR A 115 1.55 6.72 4.44
CA TYR A 115 2.41 6.06 5.42
C TYR A 115 3.64 6.88 5.81
N GLU A 116 4.15 7.73 4.91
CA GLU A 116 5.26 8.64 5.19
C GLU A 116 4.97 9.55 6.39
N VAL A 117 3.73 10.03 6.51
CA VAL A 117 3.31 10.86 7.66
C VAL A 117 3.50 10.12 8.99
N TYR A 118 3.46 8.79 9.02
CA TYR A 118 3.67 8.02 10.24
C TYR A 118 5.14 7.65 10.47
N PHE A 119 5.85 7.29 9.40
CA PHE A 119 7.21 6.75 9.52
C PHE A 119 8.35 7.76 9.34
N LYS A 120 8.07 8.97 8.81
CA LYS A 120 9.06 10.03 8.61
C LYS A 120 8.97 11.19 9.62
N ILE A 121 7.98 11.20 10.51
CA ILE A 121 7.98 12.15 11.65
C ILE A 121 9.13 11.72 12.58
N ARG A 122 10.20 12.52 12.57
CA ARG A 122 11.31 12.48 13.52
C ARG A 122 11.01 13.38 14.71
#